data_AF-A0A6C0EQZ1-F1
#
_entry.id   AF-A0A6C0EQZ1-F1
#
_cell.length_a   1.000
_cell.length_b   1.000
_cell.length_c   1.000
_cell.angle_alpha   90.00
_cell.angle_beta   90.00
_cell.angle_gamma   90.00
#
_symmetry.space_group_name_H-M   'P 1'
#
loop_
_entity.id
_entity.type
_entity.pdbx_description
1 polymer ?
#
loop_
_entity_poly.entity_id
_entity_poly.type
_entity_poly.pdbx_seq_one_letter_code
_entity_poly.pdbx_strand_id
1 'polypeptide(L)' 'MQKTVLQVCPQYDLYYLFSLYNICILYNRINKMNTTKNNTRRKKWSLKYKRSINCKKPKGFSQRQHCKYGKRPKTIKKWT' A
#
# COMPACT_ATOMS: atom_id res chain seq x y z
N MET A 1 -62.50 36.51 -4.78
CA MET A 1 -61.47 36.89 -3.78
C MET A 1 -60.60 35.66 -3.51
N GLN A 2 -59.84 35.17 -4.48
CA GLN A 2 -58.42 35.52 -4.68
C GLN A 2 -57.67 35.76 -3.36
N LYS A 3 -56.91 34.74 -2.94
CA LYS A 3 -55.57 34.79 -2.34
C LYS A 3 -55.05 33.34 -2.28
N THR A 4 -54.43 32.90 -3.37
CA THR A 4 -52.97 32.73 -3.56
C THR A 4 -52.49 31.37 -3.11
N VAL A 5 -52.32 30.51 -4.12
CA VAL A 5 -51.40 29.37 -4.12
C VAL A 5 -50.04 29.87 -3.60
N LEU A 6 -49.69 29.51 -2.37
CA LEU A 6 -48.32 29.66 -1.89
C LEU A 6 -47.50 28.52 -2.51
N GLN A 7 -46.88 28.90 -3.61
CA GLN A 7 -45.80 28.25 -4.31
C GLN A 7 -44.70 27.83 -3.31
N VAL A 8 -44.64 26.54 -2.96
CA VAL A 8 -43.48 25.94 -2.32
C VAL A 8 -42.50 25.60 -3.44
N CYS A 9 -41.55 26.49 -3.69
CA CYS A 9 -40.41 26.26 -4.58
C CYS A 9 -39.09 26.22 -3.78
N PRO A 10 -38.11 25.45 -4.25
CA PRO A 10 -37.21 24.68 -3.41
C PRO A 10 -35.97 25.49 -3.04
N GLN A 11 -35.84 25.85 -1.77
CA GLN A 11 -34.62 26.51 -1.27
C GLN A 11 -33.52 25.52 -0.83
N TYR A 12 -33.58 24.27 -1.28
CA TYR A 12 -32.62 23.22 -0.88
C TYR A 12 -31.82 22.60 -2.04
N ASP A 13 -31.98 23.07 -3.28
CA ASP A 13 -31.43 22.33 -4.44
C ASP A 13 -29.97 22.67 -4.79
N LEU A 14 -29.53 23.92 -4.67
CA LEU A 14 -28.15 24.28 -5.05
C LEU A 14 -27.11 23.91 -4.00
N TYR A 15 -27.45 23.98 -2.71
CA TYR A 15 -26.55 23.57 -1.64
C TYR A 15 -26.33 22.06 -1.63
N TYR A 16 -27.37 21.28 -1.93
CA TYR A 16 -27.27 19.83 -2.04
C TYR A 16 -26.44 19.42 -3.25
N LEU A 17 -26.62 20.05 -4.42
CA LEU A 17 -25.77 19.80 -5.59
C LEU A 17 -24.32 20.22 -5.37
N PHE A 18 -24.07 21.34 -4.69
CA PHE A 18 -22.72 21.76 -4.31
C PHE A 18 -22.09 20.77 -3.33
N SER A 19 -22.84 20.29 -2.34
CA SER A 19 -22.41 19.26 -1.39
C SER A 19 -22.08 17.94 -2.10
N LEU A 20 -22.96 17.47 -2.99
CA LEU A 20 -22.75 16.25 -3.79
C LEU A 20 -21.54 16.36 -4.73
N TYR A 21 -21.32 17.53 -5.35
CA TYR A 21 -20.12 17.79 -6.16
C TYR A 21 -18.85 17.65 -5.31
N ASN A 22 -18.82 18.27 -4.13
CA ASN A 22 -17.69 18.16 -3.21
C ASN A 22 -17.48 16.71 -2.71
N ILE A 23 -18.56 15.98 -2.42
CA ILE A 23 -18.48 14.55 -2.05
C ILE A 23 -17.92 13.71 -3.21
N CYS A 24 -18.35 13.97 -4.44
CA CYS A 24 -17.83 13.30 -5.64
C CYS A 24 -16.33 13.60 -5.85
N ILE A 25 -15.91 14.85 -5.67
CA ILE A 25 -14.49 15.25 -5.74
C ILE A 25 -13.66 14.52 -4.66
N LEU A 26 -14.18 14.40 -3.43
CA LEU A 26 -13.52 13.67 -2.35
C LEU A 26 -13.43 12.15 -2.64
N TYR A 27 -14.50 11.54 -3.16
CA TYR A 27 -14.52 10.13 -3.52
C TYR A 27 -13.52 9.80 -4.64
N ASN A 28 -13.44 10.64 -5.68
CA ASN A 28 -12.44 10.52 -6.74
C ASN A 28 -11.00 10.67 -6.21
N ARG A 29 -10.79 11.55 -5.23
CA ARG A 29 -9.49 11.73 -4.56
C ARG A 29 -9.07 10.51 -3.75
N ILE A 30 -10.02 9.86 -3.06
CA ILE A 30 -9.80 8.63 -2.28
C ILE A 30 -9.47 7.45 -3.21
N ASN A 31 -10.17 7.30 -4.34
CA ASN A 31 -9.93 6.21 -5.29
C ASN A 31 -8.56 6.27 -5.99
N LYS A 32 -7.99 7.47 -6.16
CA LYS A 32 -6.65 7.67 -6.75
C LYS A 32 -5.52 7.08 -5.90
N MET A 33 -5.73 6.82 -4.61
CA MET A 33 -4.72 6.28 -3.69
C MET A 33 -4.59 4.74 -3.75
N ASN A 34 -5.48 4.04 -4.46
CA ASN A 34 -5.50 2.57 -4.51
C ASN A 34 -4.69 1.94 -5.67
N THR A 35 -4.08 2.74 -6.54
CA THR A 35 -3.37 2.25 -7.75
C THR A 35 -1.88 1.99 -7.55
N THR A 36 -1.33 2.32 -6.38
CA THR A 36 0.02 1.91 -5.99
C THR A 36 -0.05 0.81 -4.95
N LYS A 37 -0.53 -0.37 -5.36
CA LYS A 37 -0.18 -1.62 -4.67
C LYS A 37 1.32 -1.78 -4.77
N ASN A 38 1.97 -1.19 -3.77
CA ASN A 38 3.39 -1.10 -3.51
C ASN A 38 4.13 -2.40 -3.88
N ASN A 39 4.62 -2.45 -5.12
CA ASN A 39 5.73 -3.31 -5.53
C ASN A 39 7.07 -2.76 -5.01
N THR A 40 7.08 -1.92 -3.97
CA THR A 40 8.17 -1.77 -3.01
C THR A 40 8.32 -3.05 -2.16
N ARG A 41 8.22 -4.22 -2.79
CA ARG A 41 8.91 -5.41 -2.29
C ARG A 41 10.38 -5.05 -2.36
N ARG A 42 10.99 -4.66 -1.22
CA ARG A 42 12.46 -4.64 -1.07
C ARG A 42 12.97 -5.85 -1.83
N LYS A 43 13.74 -5.63 -2.91
CA LYS A 43 14.16 -6.72 -3.82
C LYS A 43 14.91 -7.73 -2.96
N LYS A 44 14.25 -8.84 -2.64
CA LYS A 44 14.88 -9.93 -1.89
C LYS A 44 16.03 -10.41 -2.75
N TRP A 45 17.20 -10.63 -2.14
CA TRP A 45 18.32 -11.19 -2.87
C TRP A 45 17.93 -12.49 -3.53
N SER A 46 18.36 -12.65 -4.79
CA SER A 46 18.14 -13.89 -5.53
C SER A 46 18.79 -15.06 -4.80
N LEU A 47 18.21 -16.25 -4.97
CA LEU A 47 18.78 -17.47 -4.40
C LEU A 47 20.17 -17.76 -4.96
N LYS A 48 20.39 -17.44 -6.24
CA LYS A 48 21.70 -17.48 -6.91
C LYS A 48 22.72 -16.62 -6.16
N TYR A 49 22.36 -15.36 -5.86
CA TYR A 49 23.25 -14.45 -5.15
C TYR A 49 23.60 -14.98 -3.76
N LYS A 50 22.60 -15.38 -2.95
CA LYS A 50 22.83 -15.94 -1.61
C LYS A 50 23.75 -17.16 -1.62
N ARG A 51 23.57 -18.07 -2.58
CA ARG A 51 24.41 -19.28 -2.75
C ARG A 51 25.85 -18.95 -3.16
N SER A 52 26.06 -17.85 -3.89
CA SER A 52 27.39 -17.42 -4.32
C SER A 52 28.23 -16.71 -3.25
N ILE A 53 27.69 -16.48 -2.05
CA ILE A 53 28.41 -15.78 -0.97
C ILE A 53 29.49 -16.69 -0.38
N ASN A 54 30.76 -16.36 -0.62
CA ASN A 54 31.90 -17.05 -0.02
C ASN A 54 32.22 -16.48 1.37
N CYS A 55 31.84 -17.18 2.43
CA CYS A 55 32.11 -16.74 3.81
C CYS A 55 33.59 -16.81 4.23
N LYS A 56 34.47 -17.47 3.48
CA LYS A 56 35.93 -17.43 3.73
C LYS A 56 36.55 -16.09 3.29
N LYS A 57 35.97 -15.43 2.28
CA LYS A 57 36.43 -14.14 1.76
C LYS A 57 35.22 -13.29 1.28
N PRO A 58 34.38 -12.80 2.21
CA PRO A 58 33.15 -12.08 1.86
C PRO A 58 33.45 -10.71 1.24
N LYS A 59 32.74 -10.39 0.16
CA LYS A 59 32.86 -9.12 -0.56
C LYS A 59 31.93 -8.07 0.06
N GLY A 60 32.52 -7.04 0.66
CA GLY A 60 31.82 -5.90 1.23
C GLY A 60 31.01 -6.21 2.50
N PHE A 61 30.36 -5.17 3.01
CA PHE A 61 29.65 -5.23 4.29
C PHE A 61 28.47 -6.23 4.29
N SER A 62 27.67 -6.23 3.23
CA SER A 62 26.45 -7.06 3.13
C SER A 62 26.74 -8.56 3.21
N GLN A 63 27.82 -9.03 2.58
CA GLN A 63 28.21 -10.45 2.65
C GLN A 63 28.80 -10.82 4.01
N ARG A 64 29.57 -9.91 4.62
CA ARG A 64 30.09 -10.10 5.99
C ARG A 64 28.95 -10.29 6.99
N GLN A 65 27.92 -9.44 6.91
CA GLN A 65 26.72 -9.54 7.75
C GLN A 65 25.94 -10.83 7.49
N HIS A 66 25.78 -11.23 6.21
CA HIS A 66 25.14 -12.49 5.86
C HIS A 66 25.86 -13.69 6.48
N CYS A 67 27.19 -13.71 6.47
CA CYS A 67 27.95 -14.80 7.08
C CYS A 67 27.90 -14.78 8.61
N LYS A 68 27.82 -13.59 9.22
CA LYS A 68 27.73 -13.42 10.68
C LYS A 68 26.41 -13.95 11.25
N TYR A 69 25.29 -13.66 10.59
CA TYR A 69 23.94 -13.96 11.11
C TYR A 69 23.12 -14.97 10.29
N GLY A 70 23.60 -15.37 9.10
CA GLY A 70 22.87 -16.23 8.17
C GLY A 70 22.91 -17.72 8.50
N LYS A 71 23.74 -18.15 9.46
CA LYS A 71 23.76 -19.53 9.95
C LYS A 71 22.70 -19.71 11.04
N ARG A 72 21.44 -19.91 10.65
CA ARG A 72 20.49 -20.57 11.57
C ARG A 72 20.92 -22.04 11.68
N PRO A 73 21.03 -22.63 12.88
CA PRO A 73 21.24 -24.07 12.98
C PRO A 73 20.10 -24.73 12.21
N LYS A 74 20.43 -25.63 11.27
CA LYS A 74 19.42 -26.50 10.68
C LYS A 74 18.84 -27.27 11.86
N THR A 75 17.59 -27.01 12.22
CA THR A 75 16.86 -27.96 13.06
C THR A 75 16.83 -29.24 12.22
N ILE A 76 17.75 -30.17 12.53
CA ILE A 76 17.67 -31.52 12.02
C ILE A 76 16.37 -32.02 12.64
N LYS A 77 15.26 -32.00 11.88
CA LYS A 77 14.09 -32.79 12.24
C LYS A 77 14.55 -34.24 12.11
N LYS A 78 15.13 -34.78 13.18
CA LYS A 78 15.27 -36.21 13.38
C LYS A 78 13.84 -36.73 13.46
N TRP A 79 13.37 -37.32 12.37
CA TRP A 79 12.29 -38.29 12.47
C TRP A 79 12.94 -39.56 13.01
N THR A 80 12.91 -39.69 14.32
CA THR A 80 13.13 -40.94 15.06
C THR A 80 11.88 -41.17 15.86
#